data_AF-A0A840AII1-F1
#
_entry.id   AF-A0A840AII1-F1
#
_cell.length_a   1.000
_cell.length_b   1.000
_cell.length_c   1.000
_cell.angle_alpha   90.00
_cell.angle_beta   90.00
_cell.angle_gamma   90.00
#
_symmetry.space_group_name_H-M   'P 1'
#
loop_
_entity.id
_entity.type
_entity.pdbx_description
1 polymer ?
#
loop_
_entity_poly.entity_id
_entity_poly.type
_entity_poly.pdbx_seq_one_letter_code
_entity_poly.pdbx_strand_id
1 'polypeptide(L)'
;MLKTAILWPAIAQAALIVVAYAYLFRARLGAIGRGAVTSTDFAPGDEPPESAAGRRHIANQFELPALFFAVITYLFLIDGVSFLEVVLAWIFVATRVLHTIGSLLGPLVLRHVAFAAGFFVLVALWVDLAIRIL
;
A
#
# COMPACT_ATOMS: atom_id res chain seq x y z
N MET A 1 7.72 24.21 7.28
CA MET A 1 6.36 23.63 7.21
C MET A 1 6.43 22.10 7.21
N LEU A 2 6.96 21.49 8.27
CA LEU A 2 7.10 20.02 8.34
C LEU A 2 5.76 19.31 8.59
N LYS A 3 4.86 19.95 9.36
CA LYS A 3 3.51 19.45 9.65
C LYS A 3 2.79 18.96 8.40
N THR A 4 2.74 19.78 7.35
CA THR A 4 2.06 19.42 6.09
C THR A 4 2.89 18.46 5.23
N ALA A 5 4.21 18.37 5.44
CA ALA A 5 5.09 17.53 4.64
C ALA A 5 4.80 16.02 4.81
N ILE A 6 4.32 15.61 5.98
CA ILE A 6 3.93 14.22 6.27
C ILE A 6 2.75 13.72 5.43
N LEU A 7 1.97 14.65 4.85
CA LEU A 7 0.84 14.32 3.97
C LEU A 7 1.30 13.86 2.58
N TRP A 8 2.50 14.23 2.13
CA TRP A 8 3.03 13.76 0.84
C TRP A 8 3.27 12.25 0.78
N PRO A 9 3.90 11.60 1.79
CA PRO A 9 3.92 10.15 1.90
C PRO A 9 2.53 9.50 1.87
N ALA A 10 1.53 10.08 2.56
CA ALA A 10 0.16 9.59 2.52
C ALA A 10 -0.42 9.66 1.10
N ILE A 11 -0.29 10.80 0.43
CA ILE A 11 -0.73 10.97 -0.97
C ILE A 11 -0.03 9.97 -1.89
N ALA A 12 1.28 9.76 -1.72
CA ALA A 12 2.05 8.80 -2.50
C ALA A 12 1.55 7.35 -2.30
N GLN A 13 1.24 6.96 -1.06
CA GLN A 13 0.65 5.66 -0.77
C GLN A 13 -0.76 5.51 -1.37
N ALA A 14 -1.58 6.55 -1.31
CA ALA A 14 -2.90 6.56 -1.94
C ALA A 14 -2.79 6.42 -3.47
N ALA A 15 -1.82 7.10 -4.08
CA ALA A 15 -1.53 6.96 -5.51
C ALA A 15 -1.10 5.52 -5.86
N LEU A 16 -0.31 4.86 -5.02
CA LEU A 16 0.08 3.46 -5.23
C LEU A 16 -1.14 2.51 -5.20
N ILE A 17 -2.10 2.76 -4.32
CA ILE A 17 -3.39 2.03 -4.27
C ILE A 17 -4.18 2.27 -5.56
N VAL A 18 -4.27 3.51 -6.04
CA VAL A 18 -4.94 3.84 -7.31
C VAL A 18 -4.28 3.11 -8.49
N VAL A 19 -2.94 3.03 -8.52
CA VAL A 19 -2.21 2.26 -9.53
C VAL A 19 -2.57 0.76 -9.45
N ALA A 20 -2.71 0.19 -8.25
CA ALA A 20 -3.15 -1.20 -8.07
C ALA A 20 -4.58 -1.44 -8.62
N TYR A 21 -5.50 -0.51 -8.41
CA TYR A 21 -6.83 -0.56 -9.04
C TYR A 21 -6.77 -0.48 -10.57
N ALA A 22 -5.95 0.43 -11.10
CA ALA A 22 -5.76 0.56 -12.54
C ALA A 22 -5.14 -0.71 -13.16
N TYR A 23 -4.26 -1.42 -12.42
CA TYR A 23 -3.73 -2.72 -12.83
C TYR A 23 -4.83 -3.80 -12.88
N LEU A 24 -5.64 -3.94 -11.82
CA LEU A 24 -6.76 -4.89 -11.81
C LEU A 24 -7.76 -4.62 -12.94
N PHE A 25 -8.10 -3.34 -13.15
CA PHE A 25 -9.03 -2.94 -14.20
C PHE A 25 -8.53 -3.36 -15.59
N ARG A 26 -7.24 -3.11 -15.89
CA ARG A 26 -6.62 -3.54 -17.16
C ARG A 26 -6.61 -5.05 -17.32
N ALA A 27 -6.30 -5.81 -16.26
CA ALA A 27 -6.33 -7.27 -16.29
C ALA A 27 -7.72 -7.81 -16.64
N ARG A 28 -8.78 -7.24 -16.05
CA ARG A 28 -10.17 -7.62 -16.32
C ARG A 28 -10.61 -7.28 -17.75
N LEU A 29 -10.31 -6.07 -18.22
CA LEU A 29 -10.62 -5.68 -19.60
C LEU A 29 -9.86 -6.53 -20.63
N GLY A 30 -8.60 -6.86 -20.36
CA GLY A 30 -7.82 -7.77 -21.21
C GLY A 30 -8.43 -9.17 -21.29
N ALA A 31 -8.94 -9.69 -20.17
CA ALA A 31 -9.62 -10.99 -20.14
C ALA A 31 -10.91 -11.00 -20.98
N ILE A 32 -11.72 -9.95 -20.89
CA ILE A 32 -12.93 -9.78 -21.73
C ILE A 32 -12.54 -9.64 -23.21
N GLY A 33 -11.59 -8.76 -23.53
CA GLY A 33 -11.18 -8.48 -24.90
C GLY A 33 -10.62 -9.71 -25.64
N ARG A 34 -10.01 -10.65 -24.91
CA ARG A 34 -9.54 -11.95 -25.45
C ARG A 34 -10.63 -13.03 -25.48
N GLY A 35 -11.85 -12.73 -25.04
CA GLY A 35 -12.94 -13.69 -24.94
C GLY A 35 -12.74 -14.76 -23.85
N ALA A 36 -11.79 -14.55 -22.92
CA ALA A 36 -11.52 -15.51 -21.85
C ALA A 36 -12.64 -15.55 -20.80
N VAL A 37 -13.39 -14.45 -20.66
CA VAL A 37 -14.56 -14.32 -19.77
C VAL A 37 -15.61 -13.39 -20.40
N THR A 38 -16.88 -13.64 -20.12
CA THR A 38 -18.02 -12.84 -20.61
C THR A 38 -18.46 -11.74 -19.64
N SER A 39 -18.08 -11.86 -18.36
CA SER A 39 -18.39 -10.91 -17.29
C SER A 39 -17.18 -10.69 -16.39
N THR A 40 -17.16 -9.58 -15.65
CA THR A 40 -16.20 -9.35 -14.54
C THR A 40 -16.76 -9.71 -13.16
N ASP A 41 -18.00 -10.18 -13.13
CA ASP A 41 -18.65 -10.72 -11.95
C ASP A 41 -18.31 -12.22 -11.84
N PHE A 42 -17.30 -12.52 -11.04
CA PHE A 42 -16.78 -13.87 -10.85
C PHE A 42 -17.30 -14.41 -9.51
N ALA A 43 -17.76 -15.66 -9.52
CA ALA A 43 -17.92 -16.39 -8.27
C ALA A 43 -16.55 -16.52 -7.56
N PRO A 44 -16.51 -16.59 -6.22
CA PRO A 44 -15.27 -16.77 -5.50
C PRO A 44 -14.52 -18.03 -5.97
N GLY A 45 -13.33 -17.86 -6.54
CA GLY A 45 -12.49 -18.95 -7.05
C GLY A 45 -12.45 -19.07 -8.58
N ASP A 46 -13.41 -18.48 -9.29
CA ASP A 46 -13.53 -18.60 -10.76
C ASP A 46 -12.91 -17.41 -11.53
N GLU A 47 -12.26 -16.50 -10.82
CA GLU A 47 -11.62 -15.33 -11.43
C GLU A 47 -10.36 -15.72 -12.24
N PRO A 48 -10.16 -15.12 -13.43
CA PRO A 48 -8.94 -15.32 -14.21
C PRO A 48 -7.67 -15.04 -13.39
N PRO A 49 -6.57 -15.78 -13.60
CA PRO A 49 -5.35 -15.65 -12.80
C PRO A 49 -4.83 -14.22 -12.68
N GLU A 50 -4.90 -13.43 -13.76
CA GLU A 50 -4.49 -12.02 -13.80
C GLU A 50 -5.40 -11.12 -12.93
N SER A 51 -6.72 -11.32 -12.98
CA SER A 51 -7.68 -10.61 -12.12
C SER A 51 -7.46 -10.99 -10.66
N ALA A 52 -7.27 -12.28 -10.39
CA ALA A 52 -7.02 -12.79 -9.04
C ALA A 52 -5.73 -12.21 -8.44
N ALA A 53 -4.66 -12.12 -9.25
CA ALA A 53 -3.41 -11.50 -8.84
C ALA A 53 -3.59 -10.01 -8.52
N GLY A 54 -4.28 -9.25 -9.38
CA GLY A 54 -4.61 -7.85 -9.14
C GLY A 54 -5.43 -7.63 -7.87
N ARG A 55 -6.45 -8.47 -7.63
CA ARG A 55 -7.30 -8.40 -6.43
C ARG A 55 -6.51 -8.68 -5.15
N ARG A 56 -5.67 -9.72 -5.15
CA ARG A 56 -4.76 -10.00 -4.03
C ARG A 56 -3.78 -8.86 -3.81
N HIS A 57 -3.26 -8.26 -4.88
CA HIS A 57 -2.35 -7.13 -4.79
C HIS A 57 -3.00 -5.91 -4.14
N ILE A 58 -4.25 -5.58 -4.52
CA ILE A 58 -5.04 -4.52 -3.88
C ILE A 58 -5.21 -4.82 -2.39
N ALA A 59 -5.66 -6.03 -2.01
CA ALA A 59 -5.83 -6.37 -0.60
C ALA A 59 -4.55 -6.11 0.22
N ASN A 60 -3.39 -6.57 -0.28
CA ASN A 60 -2.10 -6.32 0.37
C ASN A 60 -1.73 -4.83 0.46
N GLN A 61 -2.14 -4.00 -0.50
CA GLN A 61 -1.94 -2.55 -0.48
C GLN A 61 -2.95 -1.79 0.40
N PHE A 62 -3.91 -2.48 1.04
CA PHE A 62 -4.80 -1.88 2.04
C PHE A 62 -4.50 -2.32 3.48
N GLU A 63 -3.98 -3.52 3.70
CA GLU A 63 -3.73 -4.08 5.05
C GLU A 63 -2.88 -3.15 5.95
N LEU A 64 -1.59 -3.00 5.66
CA LEU A 64 -0.72 -2.08 6.41
C LEU A 64 -1.01 -0.59 6.12
N PRO A 65 -1.30 -0.21 4.86
CA PRO A 65 -1.54 1.20 4.53
C PRO A 65 -2.73 1.84 5.25
N ALA A 66 -3.77 1.09 5.61
CA ALA A 66 -4.87 1.63 6.43
C ALA A 66 -4.38 2.14 7.78
N LEU A 67 -3.55 1.36 8.48
CA LEU A 67 -2.94 1.75 9.75
C LEU A 67 -1.92 2.88 9.58
N PHE A 68 -1.24 2.92 8.43
CA PHE A 68 -0.34 4.02 8.08
C PHE A 68 -1.10 5.34 7.92
N PHE A 69 -2.21 5.37 7.17
CA PHE A 69 -3.03 6.58 7.06
C PHE A 69 -3.51 7.07 8.42
N ALA A 70 -3.95 6.16 9.29
CA ALA A 70 -4.38 6.50 10.64
C ALA A 70 -3.28 7.17 11.47
N VAL A 71 -2.08 6.56 11.57
CA VAL A 71 -0.98 7.13 12.37
C VAL A 71 -0.50 8.47 11.83
N ILE A 72 -0.45 8.63 10.50
CA ILE A 72 -0.09 9.89 9.85
C ILE A 72 -1.12 10.99 10.18
N THR A 73 -2.41 10.66 10.15
CA THR A 73 -3.47 11.59 10.56
C THR A 73 -3.34 11.98 12.03
N TYR A 74 -3.10 11.04 12.94
CA TYR A 74 -2.92 11.35 14.36
C TYR A 74 -1.71 12.24 14.61
N LEU A 75 -0.55 11.91 14.05
CA LEU A 75 0.67 12.72 14.16
C LEU A 75 0.45 14.14 13.61
N PHE A 76 -0.29 14.28 12.51
CA PHE A 76 -0.67 15.58 11.96
C PHE A 76 -1.58 16.38 12.91
N LEU A 77 -2.57 15.72 13.54
CA LEU A 77 -3.55 16.37 14.41
C LEU A 77 -2.95 16.88 15.72
N ILE A 78 -2.02 16.13 16.31
CA ILE A 78 -1.39 16.49 17.60
C ILE A 78 -0.15 17.39 17.43
N ASP A 79 0.11 17.91 16.23
CA ASP A 79 1.34 18.65 15.93
C ASP A 79 2.64 17.86 16.21
N GLY A 80 2.56 16.51 16.17
CA GLY A 80 3.65 15.60 16.50
C GLY A 80 4.65 15.36 15.36
N VAL A 81 4.57 16.13 14.27
CA VAL A 81 5.38 15.90 13.07
C VAL A 81 6.74 16.57 13.18
N SER A 82 7.79 15.77 13.18
CA SER A 82 9.18 16.18 13.06
C SER A 82 9.83 15.60 11.79
N PHE A 83 11.13 15.82 11.64
CA PHE A 83 11.90 15.24 10.54
C PHE A 83 11.88 13.70 10.57
N LEU A 84 11.86 13.09 11.76
CA LEU A 84 11.88 11.64 11.94
C LEU A 84 10.65 10.98 11.31
N GLU A 85 9.44 11.47 11.61
CA GLU A 85 8.19 10.87 11.14
C GLU A 85 8.03 11.03 9.63
N VAL A 86 8.50 12.16 9.07
CA VAL A 86 8.53 12.37 7.62
C VAL A 86 9.45 11.35 6.94
N VAL A 87 10.64 11.10 7.50
CA VAL A 87 11.57 10.10 6.97
C VAL A 87 10.99 8.69 7.08
N LEU A 88 10.47 8.31 8.25
CA LEU A 88 9.84 7.00 8.45
C LEU A 88 8.65 6.80 7.51
N ALA A 89 7.84 7.83 7.28
CA ALA A 89 6.71 7.76 6.36
C ALA A 89 7.16 7.53 4.91
N TRP A 90 8.23 8.18 4.45
CA TRP A 90 8.79 7.91 3.11
C TRP A 90 9.42 6.52 3.00
N ILE A 91 10.09 6.05 4.05
CA ILE A 91 10.61 4.67 4.09
C ILE A 91 9.44 3.68 3.96
N PHE A 92 8.33 3.90 4.67
CA PHE A 92 7.14 3.07 4.54
C PHE A 92 6.66 3.01 3.08
N VAL A 93 6.48 4.16 2.41
CA VAL A 93 6.08 4.20 1.00
C VAL A 93 7.08 3.45 0.11
N ALA A 94 8.39 3.62 0.33
CA ALA A 94 9.42 2.91 -0.44
C ALA A 94 9.31 1.38 -0.29
N THR A 95 9.05 0.89 0.93
CA THR A 95 8.81 -0.55 1.14
C THR A 95 7.56 -1.03 0.39
N ARG A 96 6.52 -0.19 0.29
CA ARG A 96 5.30 -0.54 -0.44
C ARG A 96 5.53 -0.61 -1.95
N VAL A 97 6.34 0.28 -2.50
CA VAL A 97 6.77 0.23 -3.91
C VAL A 97 7.57 -1.04 -4.18
N LEU A 98 8.57 -1.35 -3.34
CA LEU A 98 9.37 -2.57 -3.48
C LEU A 98 8.51 -3.84 -3.38
N HIS A 99 7.54 -3.87 -2.48
CA HIS A 99 6.60 -4.98 -2.39
C HIS A 99 5.71 -5.08 -3.63
N THR A 100 5.26 -3.97 -4.22
CA THR A 100 4.51 -3.99 -5.49
C THR A 100 5.34 -4.57 -6.61
N ILE A 101 6.60 -4.16 -6.73
CA ILE A 101 7.57 -4.72 -7.68
C ILE A 101 7.72 -6.24 -7.45
N GLY A 102 7.96 -6.67 -6.21
CA GLY A 102 8.05 -8.09 -5.86
C GLY A 102 6.78 -8.89 -6.17
N SER A 103 5.61 -8.30 -5.91
CA SER A 103 4.30 -8.94 -6.10
C SER A 103 3.89 -9.06 -7.55
N LEU A 104 4.28 -8.12 -8.42
CA LEU A 104 3.87 -8.09 -9.83
C LEU A 104 4.95 -8.66 -10.77
N LEU A 105 6.23 -8.47 -10.45
CA LEU A 105 7.36 -8.86 -11.32
C LEU A 105 8.03 -10.17 -10.89
N GLY A 106 7.67 -10.74 -9.73
CA GLY A 106 8.05 -12.11 -9.36
C GLY A 106 9.19 -12.34 -8.35
N PRO A 107 10.03 -11.36 -7.91
CA PRO A 107 11.02 -11.63 -6.88
C PRO A 107 10.36 -11.92 -5.51
N LEU A 108 10.20 -13.21 -5.19
CA LEU A 108 9.54 -13.68 -3.97
C LEU A 108 10.19 -13.10 -2.70
N VAL A 109 11.53 -13.14 -2.64
CA VAL A 109 12.30 -12.61 -1.50
C VAL A 109 12.04 -11.11 -1.30
N LEU A 110 12.00 -10.34 -2.39
CA LEU A 110 11.75 -8.90 -2.32
C LEU A 110 10.38 -8.61 -1.72
N ARG A 111 9.35 -9.37 -2.11
CA ARG A 111 7.98 -9.23 -1.58
C ARG A 111 7.94 -9.41 -0.06
N HIS A 112 8.59 -10.45 0.46
CA HIS A 112 8.57 -10.78 1.89
C HIS A 112 9.41 -9.82 2.71
N VAL A 113 10.63 -9.50 2.27
CA VAL A 113 11.52 -8.56 2.96
C VAL A 113 10.91 -7.16 2.97
N ALA A 114 10.34 -6.69 1.86
CA ALA A 114 9.70 -5.39 1.80
C ALA A 114 8.44 -5.32 2.68
N PHE A 115 7.66 -6.41 2.77
CA PHE A 115 6.53 -6.48 3.70
C PHE A 115 6.99 -6.35 5.16
N ALA A 116 7.98 -7.14 5.56
CA ALA A 116 8.51 -7.12 6.93
C ALA A 116 9.11 -5.76 7.29
N ALA A 117 9.90 -5.17 6.39
CA ALA A 117 10.45 -3.83 6.59
C ALA A 117 9.34 -2.78 6.77
N GLY A 118 8.33 -2.79 5.92
CA GLY A 118 7.19 -1.88 6.03
C GLY A 118 6.39 -2.06 7.32
N PHE A 119 6.23 -3.31 7.77
CA PHE A 119 5.59 -3.64 9.05
C PHE A 119 6.35 -3.02 10.23
N PHE A 120 7.68 -3.19 10.32
CA PHE A 120 8.46 -2.63 11.42
C PHE A 120 8.49 -1.10 11.40
N VAL A 121 8.53 -0.48 10.23
CA VAL A 121 8.44 1.00 10.10
C VAL A 121 7.08 1.50 10.58
N LEU A 122 6.00 0.80 10.22
CA LEU A 122 4.66 1.14 10.71
C LEU A 122 4.58 1.03 12.24
N VAL A 123 5.10 -0.06 12.82
CA VAL A 123 5.17 -0.23 14.29
C VAL A 123 5.96 0.89 14.93
N ALA A 124 7.10 1.29 14.35
CA ALA A 124 7.90 2.41 14.85
C ALA A 124 7.12 3.73 14.87
N LEU A 125 6.36 4.05 13.82
CA LEU A 125 5.49 5.24 13.79
C LEU A 125 4.42 5.21 14.90
N TRP A 126 3.82 4.04 15.16
CA TRP A 126 2.83 3.89 16.24
C TRP A 126 3.44 4.01 17.63
N VAL A 127 4.64 3.45 17.84
CA VAL A 127 5.37 3.59 19.11
C VAL A 127 5.77 5.05 19.34
N ASP A 128 6.26 5.75 18.31
CA ASP A 128 6.56 7.18 18.38
C ASP A 128 5.32 7.99 18.75
N LEU A 129 4.18 7.76 18.08
CA LEU A 129 2.92 8.39 18.44
C LEU A 129 2.54 8.13 19.90
N ALA A 130 2.66 6.88 20.37
CA ALA A 130 2.34 6.51 21.75
C ALA A 130 3.23 7.24 22.77
N ILE A 131 4.51 7.46 22.45
CA ILE A 131 5.43 8.23 23.30
C ILE A 131 5.05 9.71 23.32
N ARG A 132 4.63 10.28 22.18
CA ARG A 132 4.30 11.71 22.06
C ARG A 132 3.02 12.14 22.77
N ILE A 133 2.12 11.20 23.03
CA ILE A 133 0.84 11.47 23.72
C ILE A 133 0.91 11.28 25.24
N LEU A 134 2.04 10.81 25.76
CA LEU A 134 2.34 10.74 27.20
C LEU A 134 2.82 12.12 27.69
#